data_AF-A0A9D0NZQ3-F1
#
_entry.id   AF-A0A9D0NZQ3-F1
#
_cell.length_a   1.000
_cell.length_b   1.000
_cell.length_c   1.000
_cell.angle_alpha   90.00
_cell.angle_beta   90.00
_cell.angle_gamma   90.00
#
_symmetry.space_group_name_H-M   'P 1'
#
loop_
_entity.id
_entity.type
_entity.pdbx_description
1 polymer ?
#
loop_
_entity_poly.entity_id
_entity_poly.type
_entity_poly.pdbx_seq_one_letter_code
_entity_poly.pdbx_strand_id
1 'polypeptide(L)'
;MKPARIKHIESIELMLQMVALGRGVCVLPEWLATPYLTHMPLKKIRIGLTGIYKKLFFAVRKKDRGTYYIEQFITTGKNTADKTLHTV
;
A
#
# COMPACT_ATOMS: atom_id res chain seq x y z
N MET A 1 12.41 13.28 -16.68
CA MET A 1 12.86 13.56 -15.31
C MET A 1 13.12 12.22 -14.60
N LYS A 2 14.28 12.04 -13.98
CA LYS A 2 14.66 10.83 -13.21
C LYS A 2 15.19 11.29 -11.85
N PRO A 3 15.00 10.53 -10.76
CA PRO A 3 15.49 10.93 -9.44
C PRO A 3 17.03 10.99 -9.44
N ALA A 4 17.59 11.95 -8.69
CA ALA A 4 19.05 12.11 -8.58
C ALA A 4 19.71 10.92 -7.87
N ARG A 5 18.99 10.25 -6.97
CA ARG A 5 19.44 9.03 -6.27
C ARG A 5 18.21 8.22 -5.83
N ILE A 6 18.33 6.89 -5.91
CA ILE A 6 17.35 5.96 -5.35
C ILE A 6 18.00 5.29 -4.14
N LYS A 7 17.33 5.33 -2.99
CA LYS A 7 17.76 4.62 -1.78
C LYS A 7 16.75 3.52 -1.48
N HIS A 8 17.22 2.28 -1.45
CA HIS A 8 16.41 1.13 -1.06
C HIS A 8 16.40 1.03 0.47
N ILE A 9 15.20 0.98 1.03
CA ILE A 9 14.97 0.80 2.47
C ILE A 9 13.87 -0.25 2.58
N GLU A 10 14.13 -1.31 3.34
CA GLU A 10 13.18 -2.43 3.46
C GLU A 10 12.03 -2.13 4.41
N SER A 11 12.28 -1.34 5.46
CA SER A 11 11.25 -0.91 6.41
C SER A 11 10.51 0.32 5.92
N ILE A 12 9.19 0.21 5.78
CA ILE A 12 8.29 1.32 5.45
C ILE A 12 8.39 2.43 6.51
N GLU A 13 8.48 2.07 7.79
CA GLU A 13 8.56 3.04 8.87
C GLU A 13 9.85 3.88 8.77
N LEU A 14 11.00 3.24 8.52
CA LEU A 14 12.26 3.97 8.30
C LEU A 14 12.21 4.86 7.05
N MET A 15 11.53 4.40 5.99
CA MET A 15 11.35 5.21 4.79
C MET A 15 10.50 6.44 5.08
N LEU A 16 9.42 6.30 5.85
CA LEU A 16 8.56 7.41 6.25
C LEU A 16 9.27 8.40 7.17
N GLN A 17 10.07 7.91 8.13
CA GLN A 17 10.93 8.74 8.97
C GLN A 17 11.91 9.58 8.14
N MET A 18 12.53 8.99 7.11
CA MET A 18 13.40 9.74 6.20
C MET A 18 12.67 10.85 5.46
N VAL A 19 11.42 10.62 5.02
CA VAL A 19 10.61 11.65 4.36
C VAL A 19 10.18 12.73 5.34
N ALA A 20 9.77 12.36 6.56
CA ALA A 20 9.42 13.31 7.62
C ALA A 20 10.61 14.22 7.99
N LEU A 21 11.83 13.69 7.93
CA LEU A 21 13.08 14.43 8.13
C LEU A 21 13.55 15.21 6.89
N GLY A 22 12.74 15.29 5.82
CA GLY A 22 13.07 16.02 4.59
C GLY A 22 14.19 15.37 3.76
N ARG A 23 14.51 14.10 4.00
CA ARG A 23 15.63 13.38 3.35
C ARG A 23 15.21 12.62 2.09
N GLY A 24 14.14 13.05 1.45
CA GLY A 24 13.66 12.51 0.18
C GLY A 24 12.15 12.44 0.09
N VAL A 25 11.67 11.68 -0.89
CA VAL A 25 10.25 11.38 -1.12
C VAL A 25 10.10 9.89 -1.33
N CYS A 26 8.94 9.34 -0.98
CA CYS A 26 8.60 7.95 -1.24
C CYS A 26 7.26 7.83 -1.96
N VAL A 27 7.08 6.73 -2.69
CA VAL A 27 5.82 6.38 -3.34
C VAL A 27 5.25 5.16 -2.63
N LEU A 28 4.03 5.29 -2.11
CA LEU A 28 3.31 4.24 -1.40
C LEU A 28 1.83 4.23 -1.84
N PRO A 29 1.16 3.07 -1.80
CA PRO A 29 -0.30 3.02 -1.86
C PRO A 29 -0.93 3.88 -0.77
N GLU A 30 -2.04 4.53 -1.08
CA GLU A 30 -2.71 5.45 -0.15
C GLU A 30 -3.11 4.76 1.16
N TRP A 31 -3.77 3.60 1.07
CA TRP A 31 -4.19 2.81 2.24
C TRP A 31 -3.02 2.44 3.17
N LEU A 32 -1.80 2.30 2.62
CA LEU A 32 -0.62 1.95 3.40
C LEU A 32 0.00 3.18 4.08
N ALA A 33 -0.12 4.36 3.48
CA ALA A 33 0.39 5.60 4.05
C ALA A 33 -0.57 6.23 5.07
N THR A 34 -1.89 6.11 4.87
CA THR A 34 -2.93 6.76 5.67
C THR A 34 -2.75 6.61 7.19
N PRO A 35 -2.45 5.42 7.75
CA PRO A 35 -2.28 5.25 9.20
C PRO A 35 -1.12 6.05 9.79
N TYR A 36 -0.12 6.42 8.98
CA TYR A 36 1.05 7.16 9.44
C TYR A 36 0.86 8.68 9.30
N LEU A 37 -0.06 9.12 8.45
CA LEU A 37 -0.32 10.56 8.23
C LEU A 37 -0.95 11.24 9.45
N THR A 38 -1.58 10.48 10.35
CA THR A 38 -2.19 11.00 11.58
C THR A 38 -1.16 11.32 12.67
N HIS A 39 0.03 10.69 12.62
CA HIS A 39 1.02 10.77 13.70
C HIS A 39 2.39 11.28 13.26
N MET A 40 2.62 11.45 11.95
CA MET A 40 3.87 12.00 11.40
C MET A 40 3.60 13.25 10.58
N PRO A 41 4.53 14.22 10.55
CA PRO A 41 4.41 15.45 9.76
C PRO A 41 4.66 15.18 8.28
N LEU A 42 3.77 14.40 7.65
CA LEU A 42 3.87 13.94 6.27
C LEU A 42 2.75 14.52 5.43
N LYS A 43 3.06 14.85 4.18
CA LYS A 43 2.08 15.29 3.18
C LYS A 43 2.00 14.28 2.05
N LYS A 44 0.80 13.72 1.80
CA LYS A 44 0.55 12.92 0.60
C LYS A 44 0.34 13.83 -0.61
N ILE A 45 0.90 13.44 -1.74
CA ILE A 45 0.74 14.12 -3.03
C ILE A 45 0.33 13.08 -4.07
N ARG A 46 -0.64 13.44 -4.91
CA ARG A 46 -1.08 12.57 -6.01
C ARG A 46 -0.05 12.54 -7.13
N ILE A 47 0.20 11.35 -7.66
CA ILE A 47 1.15 11.17 -8.77
C ILE A 47 0.43 11.38 -10.10
N GLY A 48 0.72 12.50 -10.77
CA GLY A 48 0.09 12.87 -12.03
C GLY A 48 -1.33 13.46 -11.89
N LEU A 49 -1.91 13.88 -13.01
CA LEU A 49 -3.23 14.54 -13.06
C LEU A 49 -4.40 13.60 -12.73
N THR A 50 -4.22 12.30 -12.90
CA THR A 50 -5.24 11.27 -12.68
C THR A 50 -4.95 10.41 -11.46
N GLY A 51 -3.72 10.40 -10.94
CA GLY A 51 -3.27 9.43 -9.95
C GLY A 51 -2.81 8.12 -10.58
N ILE A 52 -2.13 7.29 -9.79
CA ILE A 52 -1.71 5.95 -10.19
C ILE A 52 -2.47 4.94 -9.34
N TYR A 53 -3.23 4.07 -10.01
CA TYR A 53 -3.97 2.98 -9.37
C TYR A 53 -3.37 1.64 -9.78
N LYS A 54 -3.19 0.75 -8.80
CA LYS A 54 -2.70 -0.61 -9.01
C LYS A 54 -3.64 -1.58 -8.30
N LYS A 55 -4.05 -2.63 -9.01
CA LYS A 55 -4.86 -3.71 -8.45
C LYS A 55 -3.94 -4.71 -7.74
N LEU A 56 -4.33 -5.10 -6.53
CA LEU A 56 -3.75 -6.24 -5.82
C LEU A 56 -4.57 -7.48 -6.16
N PHE A 57 -3.88 -8.58 -6.46
CA PHE A 57 -4.51 -9.84 -6.82
C PHE A 57 -4.20 -10.89 -5.75
N PHE A 58 -5.19 -11.70 -5.43
CA PHE A 58 -4.98 -12.94 -4.70
C PHE A 58 -4.61 -14.04 -5.69
N ALA A 59 -3.50 -14.74 -5.41
CA ALA A 59 -3.04 -15.87 -6.20
C ALA A 59 -3.10 -17.14 -5.35
N VAL A 60 -3.65 -18.21 -5.94
CA VAL A 60 -3.76 -19.54 -5.32
C VAL A 60 -3.16 -20.55 -6.28
N ARG A 61 -2.44 -21.54 -5.75
CA ARG A 61 -1.92 -22.63 -6.58
C ARG A 61 -3.10 -23.44 -7.13
N LYS A 62 -3.05 -23.87 -8.39
CA LYS A 62 -4.14 -24.62 -9.03
C LYS A 62 -4.60 -25.84 -8.21
N LYS A 63 -3.66 -26.56 -7.61
CA LYS A 63 -3.91 -27.74 -6.76
C LYS A 63 -4.64 -27.43 -5.44
N ASP A 64 -4.52 -26.20 -4.96
CA ASP A 64 -5.09 -25.76 -3.70
C ASP A 64 -6.51 -25.19 -3.91
N ARG A 65 -6.97 -25.11 -5.17
CA ARG A 65 -8.29 -24.60 -5.55
C ARG A 65 -9.37 -25.55 -5.03
N GLY A 66 -10.40 -25.01 -4.36
CA GLY A 66 -11.43 -25.81 -3.69
C GLY A 66 -11.04 -26.29 -2.28
N THR A 67 -9.84 -25.98 -1.80
CA THR A 67 -9.50 -26.20 -0.39
C THR A 67 -10.32 -25.26 0.49
N TYR A 68 -11.15 -25.83 1.36
CA TYR A 68 -12.16 -25.08 2.11
C TYR A 68 -11.58 -23.87 2.88
N TYR A 69 -10.50 -24.04 3.64
CA TYR A 69 -9.94 -22.94 4.44
C TYR A 69 -9.37 -21.81 3.56
N ILE A 70 -8.88 -22.12 2.36
CA ILE A 70 -8.34 -21.12 1.42
C ILE A 70 -9.49 -20.31 0.82
N GLU A 71 -10.56 -20.97 0.40
CA GLU A 71 -11.76 -20.29 -0.13
C GLU A 71 -12.42 -19.42 0.97
N GLN A 72 -12.49 -19.92 2.20
CA GLN A 72 -12.97 -19.15 3.35
C GLN A 72 -12.08 -17.94 3.64
N PHE A 73 -10.76 -18.09 3.58
CA PHE A 73 -9.82 -16.98 3.75
C PHE A 73 -10.01 -15.91 2.66
N ILE A 74 -10.13 -16.31 1.39
CA ILE A 74 -10.35 -15.38 0.28
C ILE A 74 -11.68 -14.65 0.44
N THR A 75 -12.75 -15.39 0.78
CA THR A 75 -14.08 -14.82 0.99
C THR A 75 -14.07 -13.81 2.13
N THR A 76 -13.47 -14.16 3.27
CA THR A 76 -13.32 -13.27 4.41
C THR A 76 -12.47 -12.04 4.06
N GLY A 77 -11.35 -12.24 3.37
CA GLY A 77 -10.45 -11.17 2.94
C GLY A 77 -11.13 -10.18 2.00
N LYS A 78 -11.92 -10.65 1.03
CA LYS A 78 -12.73 -9.78 0.14
C LYS A 78 -13.74 -8.95 0.93
N ASN A 79 -14.52 -9.60 1.79
CA ASN A 79 -15.52 -8.92 2.61
C ASN A 79 -14.92 -7.85 3.54
N THR A 80 -13.71 -8.08 4.06
CA THR A 80 -13.01 -7.09 4.89
C THR A 80 -12.38 -5.98 4.05
N ALA A 81 -11.79 -6.30 2.90
CA ALA A 81 -11.18 -5.30 2.03
C ALA A 81 -12.22 -4.32 1.45
N ASP A 82 -13.38 -4.81 1.02
CA ASP A 82 -14.46 -3.97 0.50
C ASP A 82 -14.93 -2.96 1.57
N LYS A 83 -15.10 -3.40 2.83
CA LYS A 83 -15.47 -2.50 3.93
C LYS A 83 -14.47 -1.36 4.15
N THR A 84 -13.17 -1.65 4.04
CA THR A 84 -12.10 -0.67 4.24
C THR A 84 -11.92 0.26 3.04
N LEU A 85 -12.19 -0.20 1.82
CA LEU A 85 -12.03 0.58 0.59
C LEU A 85 -13.24 1.46 0.24
N HIS A 86 -14.41 1.22 0.84
CA HIS A 86 -15.62 2.05 0.65
C HIS A 86 -15.78 3.18 1.67
N THR A 87 -14.88 3.27 2.66
CA THR A 87 -14.95 4.27 3.75
C THR A 87 -13.90 5.38 3.61
N VAL A 88 -13.20 5.45 2.46
CA VAL A 88 -12.20 6.49 2.13
C VAL A 88 -12.50 7.17 0.81
#